data_AF-A0A5M6CI80-F1
#
_entry.id   AF-A0A5M6CI80-F1
#
_cell.length_a   1.000
_cell.length_b   1.000
_cell.length_c   1.000
_cell.angle_alpha   90.00
_cell.angle_beta   90.00
_cell.angle_gamma   90.00
#
_symmetry.space_group_name_H-M   'P 1'
#
loop_
_entity.id
_entity.type
_entity.pdbx_description
1 polymer ?
#
loop_
_entity_poly.entity_id
_entity_poly.type
_entity_poly.pdbx_seq_one_letter_code
_entity_poly.pdbx_strand_id
1 'polypeptide(L)'
;MIVRKPNIAILLPMLFLFAACNDSTSDKADTVQNHPDTTKKITGQSGKKPIAGILGDFVISCGGGCAMTYHVKSIETISPATIKVIFEVEQYIDEAVSETFDEAYVFHYGNINTIERLIPGGKHENISEILMPDAQQSFKDFASRLIEVAATKKTG
;
A
#
# COMPACT_ATOMS: atom_id res chain seq x y z
N MET A 1 -17.74 -55.72 35.82
CA MET A 1 -17.06 -54.80 36.76
C MET A 1 -16.94 -53.45 36.07
N ILE A 2 -17.70 -52.48 36.53
CA ILE A 2 -17.75 -51.09 36.05
C ILE A 2 -16.67 -50.32 36.81
N VAL A 3 -15.81 -49.55 36.12
CA VAL A 3 -15.53 -48.13 36.44
C VAL A 3 -14.96 -47.48 35.17
N ARG A 4 -15.75 -46.61 34.52
CA ARG A 4 -15.26 -45.57 33.61
C ARG A 4 -14.79 -44.39 34.45
N LYS A 5 -13.66 -43.77 34.13
CA LYS A 5 -13.30 -42.42 34.61
C LYS A 5 -13.09 -41.51 33.40
N PRO A 6 -13.97 -40.52 33.17
CA PRO A 6 -13.64 -39.38 32.33
C PRO A 6 -12.91 -38.34 33.19
N ASN A 7 -11.69 -37.97 32.79
CA ASN A 7 -10.97 -36.86 33.42
C ASN A 7 -11.60 -35.54 32.96
N ILE A 8 -12.08 -34.81 33.96
CA ILE A 8 -12.82 -33.57 33.89
C ILE A 8 -11.90 -32.41 33.48
N ALA A 9 -12.46 -31.55 32.64
CA ALA A 9 -11.91 -30.31 32.11
C ALA A 9 -11.46 -29.32 33.18
N ILE A 10 -10.34 -28.64 32.94
CA ILE A 10 -10.01 -27.36 33.57
C ILE A 10 -9.84 -26.34 32.45
N LEU A 11 -10.93 -25.62 32.19
CA LEU A 11 -11.00 -24.50 31.27
C LEU A 11 -10.62 -23.26 32.09
N LEU A 12 -9.38 -22.78 31.94
CA LEU A 12 -8.86 -21.62 32.65
C LEU A 12 -9.27 -20.36 31.85
N PRO A 13 -10.16 -19.49 32.34
CA PRO A 13 -10.43 -18.23 31.66
C PRO A 13 -9.24 -17.29 31.88
N MET A 14 -8.44 -17.06 30.84
CA MET A 14 -7.50 -15.93 30.79
C MET A 14 -8.32 -14.64 30.83
N LEU A 15 -8.34 -14.02 32.00
CA LEU A 15 -8.86 -12.69 32.24
C LEU A 15 -7.89 -11.69 31.58
N PHE A 16 -8.10 -11.36 30.30
CA PHE A 16 -7.41 -10.24 29.67
C PHE A 16 -7.96 -8.94 30.26
N LEU A 17 -7.17 -8.34 31.14
CA LEU A 17 -7.34 -6.97 31.62
C LEU A 17 -7.14 -6.04 30.41
N PHE A 18 -8.23 -5.52 29.85
CA PHE A 18 -8.16 -4.36 28.96
C PHE A 18 -7.70 -3.16 29.80
N ALA A 19 -6.44 -2.76 29.64
CA ALA A 19 -6.00 -1.44 30.07
C ALA A 19 -6.69 -0.40 29.19
N ALA A 20 -7.67 0.29 29.75
CA ALA A 20 -8.25 1.50 29.16
C ALA A 20 -7.22 2.63 29.23
N CYS A 21 -6.72 3.07 28.07
CA CYS A 21 -6.02 4.35 27.98
C CYS A 21 -7.08 5.46 28.04
N ASN A 22 -7.05 6.24 29.12
CA ASN A 22 -7.85 7.44 29.32
C ASN A 22 -7.15 8.61 28.62
N ASP A 23 -7.78 9.18 27.58
CA ASP A 23 -7.35 10.45 27.00
C ASP A 23 -7.44 11.54 28.06
N SER A 24 -6.28 12.08 28.42
CA SER A 24 -6.18 13.25 29.28
C SER A 24 -5.52 14.35 28.47
N THR A 25 -6.35 15.14 27.79
CA THR A 25 -6.05 16.51 27.38
C THR A 25 -5.53 17.26 28.61
N SER A 26 -4.26 17.65 28.56
CA SER A 26 -3.70 18.64 29.47
C SER A 26 -3.21 19.81 28.64
N ASP A 27 -4.06 20.83 28.54
CA ASP A 27 -3.64 22.18 28.21
C ASP A 27 -2.61 22.65 29.24
N LYS A 28 -1.45 23.09 28.75
CA LYS A 28 -0.62 24.06 29.46
C LYS A 28 -0.27 25.18 28.51
N ALA A 29 -0.88 26.33 28.79
CA ALA A 29 -0.48 27.63 28.29
C ALA A 29 0.83 28.04 28.98
N ASP A 30 1.79 28.49 28.17
CA ASP A 30 2.77 29.51 28.58
C ASP A 30 2.91 30.53 27.45
N THR A 31 3.00 31.79 27.87
CA THR A 31 2.71 33.01 27.11
C THR A 31 3.95 33.58 26.41
N VAL A 32 3.82 33.81 25.09
CA VAL A 32 4.26 34.96 24.27
C VAL A 32 5.71 35.49 24.39
N GLN A 33 6.46 35.36 23.30
CA GLN A 33 7.20 36.49 22.69
C GLN A 33 6.82 36.62 21.20
N ASN A 34 6.72 37.88 20.75
CA ASN A 34 6.00 38.39 19.59
C ASN A 34 6.65 38.18 18.21
N HIS A 35 5.82 37.89 17.20
CA HIS A 35 5.73 38.49 15.83
C HIS A 35 6.97 38.42 14.87
N PRO A 36 6.84 38.16 13.54
CA PRO A 36 5.68 38.43 12.72
C PRO A 36 4.97 37.23 12.12
N ASP A 37 3.65 37.45 12.10
CA ASP A 37 2.66 36.86 11.25
C ASP A 37 3.15 36.74 9.81
N THR A 38 3.41 35.52 9.37
CA THR A 38 3.03 35.15 8.02
C THR A 38 2.19 33.91 8.17
N THR A 39 0.92 34.15 8.47
CA THR A 39 -0.19 33.38 7.90
C THR A 39 0.17 33.07 6.44
N LYS A 40 0.83 31.93 6.21
CA LYS A 40 0.95 31.36 4.87
C LYS A 40 -0.43 30.80 4.60
N LYS A 41 -1.29 31.73 4.20
CA LYS A 41 -2.53 31.57 3.46
C LYS A 41 -2.57 30.16 2.91
N ILE A 42 -3.50 29.36 3.40
CA ILE A 42 -4.06 28.22 2.65
C ILE A 42 -4.62 28.85 1.38
N THR A 43 -3.71 29.15 0.47
CA THR A 43 -3.99 29.55 -0.87
C THR A 43 -4.19 28.22 -1.53
N GLY A 44 -5.44 27.96 -1.92
CA GLY A 44 -5.75 26.84 -2.79
C GLY A 44 -4.77 26.85 -3.95
N GLN A 45 -3.78 25.98 -3.88
CA GLN A 45 -3.13 25.46 -5.05
C GLN A 45 -3.77 24.09 -5.26
N SER A 46 -4.84 24.12 -6.05
CA SER A 46 -5.11 23.06 -7.02
C SER A 46 -3.90 22.96 -7.98
N GLY A 47 -2.73 22.63 -7.45
CA GLY A 47 -1.61 22.14 -8.22
C GLY A 47 -1.92 20.68 -8.47
N LYS A 48 -2.18 20.31 -9.72
CA LYS A 48 -2.31 18.91 -10.12
C LYS A 48 -1.01 18.20 -9.70
N LYS A 49 -1.01 17.50 -8.56
CA LYS A 49 0.08 16.60 -8.19
C LYS A 49 0.20 15.59 -9.35
N PRO A 50 1.39 15.33 -9.90
CA PRO A 50 1.55 14.35 -10.96
C PRO A 50 1.00 12.99 -10.47
N ILE A 51 0.38 12.21 -11.38
CA ILE A 51 -0.32 10.95 -11.03
C ILE A 51 0.57 10.04 -10.16
N ALA A 52 1.85 9.94 -10.49
CA ALA A 52 2.83 9.16 -9.72
C ALA A 52 2.82 9.56 -8.23
N GLY A 53 2.78 10.86 -7.93
CA GLY A 53 2.70 11.37 -6.57
C GLY A 53 1.36 11.11 -5.87
N ILE A 54 0.30 10.75 -6.59
CA ILE A 54 -1.01 10.38 -6.01
C ILE A 54 -1.05 8.89 -5.69
N LEU A 55 -0.50 8.05 -6.57
CA LEU A 55 -0.52 6.59 -6.39
C LEU A 55 0.42 6.10 -5.30
N GLY A 56 1.51 6.84 -5.10
CA GLY A 56 2.56 6.53 -4.14
C GLY A 56 3.40 5.33 -4.57
N ASP A 57 4.48 5.15 -3.82
CA ASP A 57 5.37 4.01 -3.97
C ASP A 57 4.91 2.87 -3.04
N PHE A 58 5.37 1.65 -3.31
CA PHE A 58 5.13 0.53 -2.41
C PHE A 58 6.37 -0.35 -2.29
N VAL A 59 6.47 -1.06 -1.17
CA VAL A 59 7.59 -1.94 -0.86
C VAL A 59 7.10 -3.38 -0.83
N ILE A 60 7.88 -4.28 -1.40
CA ILE A 60 7.70 -5.72 -1.27
C ILE A 60 8.92 -6.27 -0.53
N SER A 61 8.71 -6.89 0.63
CA SER A 61 9.78 -7.65 1.29
C SER A 61 9.93 -9.01 0.60
N CYS A 62 11.16 -9.36 0.21
CA CYS A 62 11.52 -10.70 -0.27
C CYS A 62 12.01 -11.62 0.86
N GLY A 63 12.06 -11.12 2.11
CA GLY A 63 12.58 -11.83 3.27
C GLY A 63 14.11 -11.82 3.36
N GLY A 64 14.66 -12.18 4.53
CA GLY A 64 16.10 -12.37 4.71
C GLY A 64 16.96 -11.14 4.39
N GLY A 65 16.49 -9.93 4.71
CA GLY A 65 17.21 -8.68 4.41
C GLY A 65 17.01 -8.15 2.99
N CYS A 66 16.20 -8.82 2.16
CA CYS A 66 15.84 -8.39 0.82
C CYS A 66 14.53 -7.60 0.82
N ALA A 67 14.51 -6.46 0.12
CA ALA A 67 13.30 -5.71 -0.19
C ALA A 67 13.37 -5.08 -1.59
N MET A 68 12.22 -4.78 -2.18
CA MET A 68 12.11 -4.06 -3.44
C MET A 68 11.13 -2.91 -3.29
N THR A 69 11.56 -1.69 -3.60
CA THR A 69 10.70 -0.51 -3.63
C THR A 69 10.33 -0.20 -5.07
N TYR A 70 9.03 -0.03 -5.32
CA TYR A 70 8.47 0.24 -6.64
C TYR A 70 8.05 1.70 -6.74
N HIS A 71 8.77 2.46 -7.54
CA HIS A 71 8.46 3.86 -7.83
C HIS A 71 7.74 3.98 -9.18
N VAL A 72 6.61 4.68 -9.22
CA VAL A 72 5.87 4.86 -10.48
C VAL A 72 6.65 5.80 -11.40
N LYS A 73 7.20 5.26 -12.49
CA LYS A 73 7.93 6.02 -13.50
C LYS A 73 7.00 6.57 -14.58
N SER A 74 6.11 5.74 -15.12
CA SER A 74 5.11 6.18 -16.09
C SER A 74 3.88 5.28 -16.13
N ILE A 75 2.76 5.84 -16.63
CA ILE A 75 1.48 5.15 -16.76
C ILE A 75 0.93 5.41 -18.15
N GLU A 76 0.50 4.34 -18.80
CA GLU A 76 -0.10 4.34 -20.13
C GLU A 76 -1.45 3.62 -20.07
N THR A 77 -2.53 4.33 -20.35
CA THR A 77 -3.85 3.71 -20.49
C THR A 77 -3.98 3.14 -21.90
N ILE A 78 -3.96 1.81 -22.02
CA ILE A 78 -4.11 1.11 -23.30
C ILE A 78 -5.59 1.02 -23.67
N SER A 79 -6.46 0.74 -22.69
CA SER A 79 -7.90 0.68 -22.84
C SER A 79 -8.60 0.96 -21.50
N PRO A 80 -9.94 1.12 -21.45
CA PRO A 80 -10.65 1.37 -20.18
C PRO A 80 -10.42 0.31 -19.09
N ALA A 81 -10.09 -0.92 -19.47
CA ALA A 81 -9.85 -2.04 -18.56
C ALA A 81 -8.38 -2.51 -18.58
N THR A 82 -7.47 -1.78 -19.24
CA THR A 82 -6.06 -2.19 -19.34
C THR A 82 -5.15 -0.99 -19.19
N ILE A 83 -4.31 -1.03 -18.16
CA ILE A 83 -3.36 0.03 -17.84
C ILE A 83 -1.97 -0.59 -17.74
N LYS A 84 -1.01 -0.02 -18.47
CA LYS A 84 0.39 -0.38 -18.36
C LYS A 84 1.08 0.62 -17.43
N VAL A 85 1.90 0.12 -16.53
CA VAL A 85 2.72 0.92 -15.63
C VAL A 85 4.17 0.50 -15.79
N ILE A 86 5.06 1.47 -15.89
CA ILE A 86 6.50 1.26 -15.79
C ILE A 86 6.91 1.75 -14.40
N PHE A 87 7.56 0.88 -13.65
CA PHE A 87 8.16 1.18 -12.36
C PHE A 87 9.67 1.28 -12.51
N GLU A 88 10.26 2.21 -11.77
CA GLU A 88 11.67 2.12 -11.38
C GLU A 88 11.70 1.34 -10.06
N VAL A 89 12.42 0.22 -10.04
CA VAL A 89 12.51 -0.70 -8.92
C VAL A 89 13.89 -0.55 -8.30
N GLU A 90 13.91 -0.21 -7.02
CA GLU A 90 15.13 -0.25 -6.21
C GLU A 90 15.13 -1.55 -5.40
N GLN A 91 16.12 -2.39 -5.64
CA GLN A 91 16.36 -3.59 -4.84
C GLN A 91 17.31 -3.26 -3.69
N TYR A 92 16.96 -3.73 -2.51
CA TYR A 92 17.72 -3.60 -1.29
C TYR A 92 18.15 -4.98 -0.82
N ILE A 93 19.43 -5.11 -0.44
CA ILE A 93 20.00 -6.27 0.24
C ILE A 93 20.74 -5.74 1.46
N ASP A 94 20.40 -6.26 2.64
CA ASP A 94 20.96 -5.81 3.93
C ASP A 94 20.85 -4.28 4.10
N GLU A 95 19.66 -3.74 3.80
CA GLU A 95 19.28 -2.31 3.92
C GLU A 95 20.03 -1.36 2.96
N ALA A 96 20.88 -1.87 2.08
CA ALA A 96 21.59 -1.10 1.07
C ALA A 96 20.99 -1.34 -0.32
N VAL A 97 20.83 -0.28 -1.13
CA VAL A 97 20.45 -0.41 -2.54
C VAL A 97 21.53 -1.21 -3.25
N SER A 98 21.15 -2.39 -3.75
CA SER A 98 22.01 -3.26 -4.52
C SER A 98 21.91 -2.99 -6.02
N GLU A 99 20.69 -2.70 -6.50
CA GLU A 99 20.41 -2.49 -7.91
C GLU A 99 19.20 -1.56 -8.10
N THR A 100 19.18 -0.84 -9.22
CA THR A 100 18.01 -0.07 -9.68
C THR A 100 17.75 -0.42 -11.13
N PHE A 101 16.52 -0.81 -11.46
CA PHE A 101 16.12 -1.22 -12.82
C PHE A 101 14.66 -0.92 -13.11
N ASP A 102 14.27 -0.92 -14.39
CA ASP A 102 12.90 -0.68 -14.80
C ASP A 102 12.13 -2.00 -14.97
N GLU A 103 10.93 -2.08 -14.40
CA GLU A 103 9.97 -3.15 -14.66
C GLU A 103 8.67 -2.60 -15.23
N ALA A 104 8.12 -3.28 -16.24
CA ALA A 104 6.80 -2.94 -16.77
C ALA A 104 5.77 -3.99 -16.35
N TYR A 105 4.57 -3.55 -16.01
CA TYR A 105 3.43 -4.41 -15.71
C TYR A 105 2.18 -3.93 -16.44
N VAL A 106 1.39 -4.87 -16.94
CA VAL A 106 0.09 -4.64 -17.56
C VAL A 106 -1.00 -5.15 -16.62
N PHE A 107 -1.79 -4.23 -16.12
CA PHE A 107 -2.93 -4.47 -15.23
C PHE A 107 -4.19 -4.62 -16.08
N HIS A 108 -4.78 -5.81 -16.07
CA HIS A 108 -6.08 -6.08 -16.66
C HIS A 108 -7.14 -6.09 -15.57
N TYR A 109 -8.11 -5.19 -15.67
CA TYR A 109 -9.22 -5.06 -14.74
C TYR A 109 -10.40 -5.88 -15.23
N GLY A 110 -11.01 -6.61 -14.29
CA GLY A 110 -12.27 -7.30 -14.51
C GLY A 110 -13.43 -6.40 -14.03
N ASN A 111 -14.12 -6.85 -13.00
CA ASN A 111 -15.19 -6.10 -12.35
C ASN A 111 -14.62 -4.93 -11.49
N ILE A 112 -15.52 -4.04 -11.06
CA ILE A 112 -15.22 -2.72 -10.46
C ILE A 112 -14.03 -2.78 -9.49
N ASN A 113 -13.01 -1.97 -9.79
CA ASN A 113 -11.78 -1.72 -9.01
C ASN A 113 -10.93 -2.96 -8.63
N THR A 114 -11.12 -4.08 -9.32
CA THR A 114 -10.34 -5.31 -9.07
C THR A 114 -9.54 -5.72 -10.30
N ILE A 115 -8.27 -6.06 -10.08
CA ILE A 115 -7.44 -6.65 -11.12
C ILE A 115 -7.76 -8.13 -11.25
N GLU A 116 -7.95 -8.56 -12.49
CA GLU A 116 -8.12 -9.96 -12.85
C GLU A 116 -6.76 -10.58 -13.20
N ARG A 117 -5.92 -9.83 -13.94
CA ARG A 117 -4.61 -10.31 -14.38
C ARG A 117 -3.54 -9.23 -14.26
N LEU A 118 -2.36 -9.66 -13.86
CA LEU A 118 -1.13 -8.88 -13.79
C LEU A 118 -0.10 -9.56 -14.69
N ILE A 119 0.34 -8.89 -15.75
CA ILE A 119 1.25 -9.47 -16.73
C ILE A 119 2.55 -8.64 -16.77
N PRO A 120 3.73 -9.25 -16.52
CA PRO A 120 5.00 -8.56 -16.69
C PRO A 120 5.26 -8.19 -18.16
N GLY A 121 5.97 -7.08 -18.37
CA GLY A 121 6.30 -6.57 -19.69
C GLY A 121 7.06 -7.60 -20.54
N GLY A 122 6.61 -7.80 -21.78
CA GLY A 122 7.21 -8.78 -22.70
C GLY A 122 6.93 -10.25 -22.34
N LYS A 123 6.09 -10.52 -21.34
CA LYS A 123 5.61 -11.85 -20.98
C LYS A 123 4.13 -12.02 -21.35
N HIS A 124 3.66 -13.25 -21.30
CA HIS A 124 2.26 -13.61 -21.57
C HIS A 124 1.56 -14.22 -20.34
N GLU A 125 2.31 -14.51 -19.29
CA GLU A 125 1.84 -15.22 -18.11
C GLU A 125 1.21 -14.26 -17.11
N ASN A 126 0.07 -14.67 -16.56
CA ASN A 126 -0.56 -13.99 -15.43
C ASN A 126 0.17 -14.36 -14.14
N ILE A 127 0.68 -13.38 -13.43
CA ILE A 127 1.42 -13.61 -12.18
C ILE A 127 0.61 -13.28 -10.92
N SER A 128 -0.64 -12.83 -11.04
CA SER A 128 -1.47 -12.38 -9.90
C SER A 128 -1.59 -13.40 -8.76
N GLU A 129 -1.50 -14.70 -9.06
CA GLU A 129 -1.68 -15.78 -8.09
C GLU A 129 -0.39 -16.51 -7.72
N ILE A 130 0.71 -16.29 -8.46
CA ILE A 130 1.99 -16.98 -8.23
C ILE A 130 2.97 -16.13 -7.41
N LEU A 131 2.68 -14.83 -7.28
CA LEU A 131 3.44 -13.94 -6.39
C LEU A 131 3.29 -14.38 -4.93
N MET A 132 4.25 -13.99 -4.10
CA MET A 132 4.11 -14.15 -2.65
C MET A 132 2.89 -13.36 -2.14
N PRO A 133 2.20 -13.83 -1.08
CA PRO A 133 0.97 -13.19 -0.59
C PRO A 133 1.08 -11.67 -0.39
N ASP A 134 2.18 -11.21 0.21
CA ASP A 134 2.41 -9.78 0.45
C ASP A 134 2.57 -9.00 -0.86
N ALA A 135 3.30 -9.55 -1.83
CA ALA A 135 3.42 -8.97 -3.16
C ALA A 135 2.06 -8.91 -3.87
N GLN A 136 1.26 -9.98 -3.80
CA GLN A 136 -0.10 -9.98 -4.36
C GLN A 136 -0.95 -8.86 -3.76
N GLN A 137 -0.88 -8.67 -2.44
CA GLN A 137 -1.65 -7.64 -1.76
C GLN A 137 -1.17 -6.24 -2.17
N SER A 138 0.14 -5.99 -2.19
CA SER A 138 0.69 -4.70 -2.62
C SER A 138 0.27 -4.34 -4.05
N PHE A 139 0.30 -5.29 -4.99
CA PHE A 139 -0.17 -5.03 -6.36
C PHE A 139 -1.68 -4.81 -6.45
N LYS A 140 -2.49 -5.54 -5.67
CA LYS A 140 -3.95 -5.32 -5.61
C LYS A 140 -4.29 -3.93 -5.05
N ASP A 141 -3.62 -3.53 -3.99
CA ASP A 141 -3.81 -2.21 -3.36
C ASP A 141 -3.33 -1.08 -4.25
N PHE A 142 -2.22 -1.27 -4.95
CA PHE A 142 -1.77 -0.32 -5.95
C PHE A 142 -2.78 -0.19 -7.09
N ALA A 143 -3.30 -1.31 -7.59
CA ALA A 143 -4.22 -1.31 -8.72
C ALA A 143 -5.59 -0.68 -8.40
N SER A 144 -6.11 -0.85 -7.18
CA SER A 144 -7.36 -0.19 -6.77
C SER A 144 -7.22 1.33 -6.80
N ARG A 145 -6.08 1.88 -6.36
CA ARG A 145 -5.78 3.32 -6.49
C ARG A 145 -5.58 3.73 -7.95
N LEU A 146 -4.91 2.89 -8.75
CA LEU A 146 -4.58 3.18 -10.15
C LEU A 146 -5.83 3.44 -10.99
N ILE A 147 -6.85 2.58 -10.87
CA ILE A 147 -8.07 2.72 -11.66
C ILE A 147 -8.94 3.89 -11.22
N GLU A 148 -8.96 4.24 -9.94
CA GLU A 148 -9.63 5.44 -9.43
C GLU A 148 -9.02 6.72 -10.03
N VAL A 149 -7.69 6.82 -10.04
CA VAL A 149 -7.00 7.96 -10.63
C VAL A 149 -7.14 7.99 -12.16
N ALA A 150 -7.15 6.84 -12.82
CA ALA A 150 -7.38 6.76 -14.27
C ALA A 150 -8.82 7.17 -14.65
N ALA A 151 -9.82 6.82 -13.84
CA ALA A 151 -11.22 7.16 -14.10
C ALA A 151 -11.52 8.66 -13.97
N THR A 152 -10.91 9.34 -12.99
CA THR A 152 -11.11 10.80 -12.78
C THR A 152 -10.56 11.68 -13.89
N LYS A 153 -9.67 11.15 -14.75
CA LYS A 153 -9.16 11.87 -15.93
C LYS A 153 -10.13 11.92 -17.12
N LYS A 154 -11.20 11.13 -17.15
CA LYS A 154 -12.14 11.08 -18.29
C LYS A 154 -13.20 12.18 -18.29
N THR A 155 -13.31 12.99 -17.24
CA THR A 155 -14.38 14.01 -17.07
C THR A 155 -13.90 15.45 -17.16
N GLY A 156 -12.73 15.72 -17.77
CA GLY A 156 -12.16 17.06 -17.93
C GLY A 156 -12.03 17.50 -19.36
#